data_AF-A0A418V7R7-F1
#
_entry.id   AF-A0A418V7R7-F1
#
_cell.length_a   1.000
_cell.length_b   1.000
_cell.length_c   1.000
_cell.angle_alpha   90.00
_cell.angle_beta   90.00
_cell.angle_gamma   90.00
#
_symmetry.space_group_name_H-M   'P 1'
#
loop_
_entity.id
_entity.type
_entity.pdbx_description
1 polymer ?
#
loop_
_entity_poly.entity_id
_entity_poly.type
_entity_poly.pdbx_seq_one_letter_code
_entity_poly.pdbx_strand_id
1 'polypeptide(L)'
;MSTRSERLIERVCGPRHPLAPSLHHWGLTSGAFLAFVESNESKFRRKVRQAGDPAAQLDLLAEWAVARHFLADRRFTVQYEPRRAEGGRSADLGVTFKTHTPLQVEVTRLRAGGSALDIKLARVLSDKVGQLAPGSANLLVVSLPPDDGPLEGAADTLLAAAFKVLNNAAASPLPPEAGRDFQRGRPRLGAVWLVSDPAELRDLHLWVNAQAKHPLPAEVLRFLHP
;
A
#
# COMPACT_ATOMS: atom_id res chain seq x y z
N MET A 1 21.63 28.72 3.94
CA MET A 1 22.19 27.40 4.32
C MET A 1 21.09 26.38 4.08
N SER A 2 21.35 25.32 3.31
CA SER A 2 20.34 24.29 3.04
C SER A 2 20.00 23.52 4.33
N THR A 3 18.74 23.16 4.53
CA THR A 3 18.30 22.40 5.72
C THR A 3 18.78 20.93 5.65
N ARG A 4 18.78 20.20 6.77
CA ARG A 4 19.14 18.77 6.79
C ARG A 4 18.24 17.95 5.88
N SER A 5 16.94 18.25 5.88
CA SER A 5 15.94 17.59 5.04
C SER A 5 16.23 17.81 3.56
N GLU A 6 16.50 19.04 3.16
CA GLU A 6 16.85 19.37 1.78
C GLU A 6 18.05 18.58 1.26
N ARG A 7 19.15 18.55 2.03
CA ARG A 7 20.36 17.80 1.64
C ARG A 7 20.10 16.31 1.48
N LEU A 8 19.26 15.71 2.33
CA LEU A 8 18.92 14.28 2.21
C LEU A 8 18.11 14.02 0.94
N ILE A 9 17.08 14.83 0.69
CA ILE A 9 16.17 14.64 -0.44
C ILE A 9 16.88 14.90 -1.76
N GLU A 10 17.80 15.86 -1.80
CA GLU A 10 18.66 16.09 -2.96
C GLU A 10 19.55 14.87 -3.27
N ARG A 11 20.11 14.19 -2.27
CA ARG A 11 20.87 12.93 -2.50
C ARG A 11 19.97 11.79 -2.97
N VAL A 12 18.73 11.75 -2.50
CA VAL A 12 17.76 10.69 -2.83
C VAL A 12 17.22 10.82 -4.26
N CYS A 13 16.75 12.02 -4.61
CA CYS A 13 16.02 12.27 -5.84
C CYS A 13 16.78 13.12 -6.85
N GLY A 14 17.64 14.02 -6.39
CA GLY A 14 18.11 15.16 -7.18
C GLY A 14 17.07 16.30 -7.20
N PRO A 15 17.51 17.54 -7.49
CA PRO A 15 16.71 18.75 -7.29
C PRO A 15 15.54 18.91 -8.27
N ARG A 16 15.50 18.16 -9.38
CA ARG A 16 14.48 18.28 -10.44
C ARG A 16 13.57 17.07 -10.55
N HIS A 17 13.70 16.09 -9.65
CA HIS A 17 12.89 14.88 -9.73
C HIS A 17 11.42 15.19 -9.36
N PRO A 18 10.43 14.65 -10.08
CA PRO A 18 9.01 14.89 -9.79
C PRO A 18 8.58 14.49 -8.36
N LEU A 19 9.30 13.56 -7.73
CA LEU A 19 9.05 13.09 -6.36
C LEU A 19 9.61 14.00 -5.27
N ALA A 20 10.54 14.91 -5.61
CA ALA A 20 11.23 15.73 -4.63
C ALA A 20 10.27 16.64 -3.83
N PRO A 21 9.28 17.33 -4.43
CA PRO A 21 8.36 18.21 -3.69
C PRO A 21 7.61 17.49 -2.56
N SER A 22 7.06 16.30 -2.81
CA SER A 22 6.35 15.52 -1.79
C SER A 22 7.29 15.10 -0.66
N LEU A 23 8.50 14.63 -0.99
CA LEU A 23 9.50 14.28 0.01
C LEU A 23 9.95 15.49 0.84
N HIS A 24 10.10 16.67 0.22
CA HIS A 24 10.42 17.90 0.95
C HIS A 24 9.32 18.28 1.92
N HIS A 25 8.08 18.30 1.46
CA HIS A 25 6.93 18.59 2.30
C HIS A 25 6.84 17.61 3.49
N TRP A 26 6.97 16.31 3.24
CA TRP A 26 6.91 15.30 4.29
C TRP A 26 8.11 15.34 5.23
N GLY A 27 9.32 15.58 4.73
CA GLY A 27 10.52 15.69 5.54
C GLY A 27 10.53 16.93 6.44
N LEU A 28 9.82 18.00 6.07
CA LEU A 28 9.62 19.19 6.91
C LEU A 28 8.54 18.98 7.98
N THR A 29 7.53 18.17 7.70
CA THR A 29 6.38 17.95 8.59
C THR A 29 6.51 16.71 9.48
N SER A 30 7.43 15.78 9.17
CA SER A 30 7.64 14.54 9.92
C SER A 30 9.11 14.17 10.07
N GLY A 31 9.65 14.36 11.29
CA GLY A 31 10.99 13.92 11.64
C GLY A 31 11.17 12.39 11.59
N ALA A 32 10.12 11.63 11.92
CA ALA A 32 10.12 10.17 11.84
C ALA A 32 10.24 9.68 10.38
N PHE A 33 9.52 10.32 9.46
CA PHE A 33 9.65 10.06 8.03
C PHE A 33 11.07 10.40 7.53
N LEU A 34 11.62 11.55 7.94
CA LEU A 34 12.97 11.92 7.54
C LEU A 34 14.03 10.90 7.98
N ALA A 35 13.94 10.41 9.23
CA ALA A 35 14.83 9.36 9.74
C ALA A 35 14.65 8.02 8.99
N PHE A 36 13.42 7.70 8.59
CA PHE A 36 13.12 6.53 7.78
C PHE A 36 13.75 6.61 6.38
N VAL A 37 13.67 7.76 5.71
CA VAL A 37 14.33 7.99 4.41
C VAL A 37 15.84 7.88 4.55
N GLU A 38 16.42 8.49 5.60
CA GLU A 38 17.88 8.46 5.85
C GLU A 38 18.39 7.04 6.07
N SER A 39 17.68 6.25 6.88
CA SER A 39 18.02 4.85 7.15
C SER A 39 17.92 3.95 5.91
N ASN A 40 17.16 4.38 4.90
CA ASN A 40 16.90 3.63 3.68
C ASN A 40 17.40 4.37 2.42
N GLU A 41 18.34 5.32 2.56
CA GLU A 41 18.75 6.24 1.48
C GLU A 41 19.11 5.49 0.19
N SER A 42 19.87 4.40 0.29
CA SER A 42 20.28 3.59 -0.86
C SER A 42 19.11 2.91 -1.57
N LYS A 43 18.11 2.42 -0.82
CA LYS A 43 16.89 1.82 -1.39
C LYS A 43 16.02 2.87 -2.07
N PHE A 44 15.84 4.02 -1.43
CA PHE A 44 15.11 5.15 -2.01
C PHE A 44 15.75 5.62 -3.33
N ARG A 45 17.07 5.86 -3.33
CA ARG A 45 17.81 6.25 -4.55
C ARG A 45 17.65 5.24 -5.67
N ARG A 46 17.69 3.93 -5.34
CA ARG A 46 17.50 2.86 -6.31
C ARG A 46 16.09 2.90 -6.90
N LYS A 47 15.07 2.99 -6.04
CA LYS A 47 13.65 3.04 -6.44
C LYS A 47 13.36 4.25 -7.32
N VAL A 48 13.80 5.44 -6.92
CA VAL A 48 13.71 6.68 -7.72
C VAL A 48 14.28 6.47 -9.12
N ARG A 49 15.51 5.94 -9.22
CA ARG A 49 16.18 5.71 -10.50
C ARG A 49 15.44 4.72 -11.39
N GLN A 50 14.75 3.75 -10.80
CA GLN A 50 13.99 2.74 -11.52
C GLN A 50 12.59 3.24 -11.94
N ALA A 51 12.03 4.24 -11.26
CA ALA A 51 10.75 4.86 -11.59
C ALA A 51 10.90 5.90 -12.73
N GLY A 52 11.21 5.39 -13.92
CA GLY A 52 11.47 6.21 -15.11
C GLY A 52 10.22 6.88 -15.72
N ASP A 53 9.03 6.35 -15.44
CA ASP A 53 7.77 6.87 -15.96
C ASP A 53 6.84 7.43 -14.85
N PRO A 54 5.91 8.34 -15.18
CA PRO A 54 5.01 8.93 -14.19
C PRO A 54 4.14 7.92 -13.42
N ALA A 55 3.76 6.79 -14.03
CA ALA A 55 2.95 5.79 -13.35
C ALA A 55 3.76 5.06 -12.28
N ALA A 56 5.00 4.70 -12.58
CA ALA A 56 5.93 4.13 -11.60
C ALA A 56 6.24 5.11 -10.45
N GLN A 57 6.34 6.41 -10.75
CA GLN A 57 6.53 7.45 -9.73
C GLN A 57 5.33 7.56 -8.78
N LEU A 58 4.11 7.49 -9.30
CA LEU A 58 2.90 7.46 -8.47
C LEU A 58 2.79 6.17 -7.63
N ASP A 59 3.26 5.04 -8.16
CA ASP A 59 3.32 3.79 -7.41
C ASP A 59 4.29 3.93 -6.20
N LEU A 60 5.45 4.56 -6.39
CA LEU A 60 6.37 4.88 -5.29
C LEU A 60 5.81 5.89 -4.28
N LEU A 61 5.10 6.93 -4.75
CA LEU A 61 4.45 7.88 -3.84
C LEU A 61 3.47 7.18 -2.93
N ALA A 62 2.65 6.27 -3.46
CA ALA A 62 1.71 5.49 -2.66
C ALA A 62 2.45 4.65 -1.60
N GLU A 63 3.52 3.92 -1.97
CA GLU A 63 4.34 3.15 -1.02
C GLU A 63 4.85 4.04 0.14
N TRP A 64 5.39 5.22 -0.18
CA TRP A 64 5.99 6.11 0.81
C TRP A 64 4.98 6.88 1.64
N ALA A 65 3.83 7.24 1.06
CA ALA A 65 2.75 7.86 1.79
C ALA A 65 2.18 6.88 2.84
N VAL A 66 2.10 5.58 2.52
CA VAL A 66 1.67 4.55 3.49
C VAL A 66 2.69 4.42 4.62
N ALA A 67 3.99 4.41 4.29
CA ALA A 67 5.04 4.43 5.31
C ALA A 67 4.92 5.67 6.22
N ARG A 68 4.72 6.86 5.63
CA ARG A 68 4.53 8.12 6.35
C ARG A 68 3.32 8.06 7.28
N HIS A 69 2.20 7.52 6.81
CA HIS A 69 0.97 7.39 7.58
C HIS A 69 1.24 6.60 8.88
N PHE A 70 1.84 5.41 8.78
CA PHE A 70 2.21 4.63 9.98
C PHE A 70 3.22 5.37 10.87
N LEU A 71 4.23 6.02 10.29
CA LEU A 71 5.25 6.77 11.03
C LEU A 71 4.71 8.02 11.74
N ALA A 72 3.49 8.47 11.43
CA ALA A 72 2.85 9.59 12.13
C ALA A 72 2.46 9.24 13.57
N ASP A 73 2.29 7.95 13.89
CA ASP A 73 2.02 7.48 15.24
C ASP A 73 3.21 6.69 15.80
N ARG A 74 3.78 7.20 16.90
CA ARG A 74 4.94 6.64 17.61
C ARG A 74 4.81 5.19 18.07
N ARG A 75 3.59 4.64 18.08
CA ARG A 75 3.34 3.23 18.41
C ARG A 75 3.77 2.28 17.29
N PHE A 76 3.99 2.80 16.07
CA PHE A 76 4.42 2.00 14.93
C PHE A 76 5.91 2.19 14.64
N THR A 77 6.54 1.11 14.20
CA THR A 77 7.82 1.15 13.51
C THR A 77 7.64 0.56 12.11
N VAL A 78 8.35 1.12 11.13
CA VAL A 78 8.24 0.73 9.72
C VAL A 78 9.60 0.32 9.18
N GLN A 79 9.65 -0.86 8.56
CA GLN A 79 10.78 -1.38 7.81
C GLN A 79 10.43 -1.38 6.32
N TYR A 80 11.26 -0.72 5.50
CA TYR A 80 11.07 -0.69 4.05
C TYR A 80 11.65 -1.95 3.40
N GLU A 81 10.85 -2.65 2.61
CA GLU A 81 11.20 -3.91 1.93
C GLU A 81 11.93 -4.88 2.90
N PRO A 82 11.24 -5.38 3.94
CA PRO A 82 11.84 -6.31 4.91
C PRO A 82 12.32 -7.57 4.19
N ARG A 83 13.56 -8.00 4.44
CA ARG A 83 14.06 -9.24 3.83
C ARG A 83 13.29 -10.43 4.41
N ARG A 84 12.81 -11.34 3.56
CA ARG A 84 12.35 -12.65 4.01
C ARG A 84 13.54 -13.59 4.18
N ALA A 85 13.48 -14.46 5.21
CA ALA A 85 14.52 -15.45 5.50
C ALA A 85 14.74 -16.46 4.36
N GLU A 86 13.70 -16.72 3.54
CA GLU A 86 13.71 -17.78 2.51
C GLU A 86 13.74 -17.25 1.06
N GLY A 87 14.22 -16.03 0.82
CA GLY A 87 14.44 -15.52 -0.56
C GLY A 87 13.18 -15.25 -1.40
N GLY A 88 11.99 -15.37 -0.82
CA GLY A 88 10.71 -15.02 -1.46
C GLY A 88 10.46 -13.50 -1.52
N ARG A 89 9.48 -13.10 -2.35
CA ARG A 89 9.03 -11.70 -2.46
C ARG A 89 8.60 -11.16 -1.09
N SER A 90 9.22 -10.08 -0.66
CA SER A 90 8.86 -9.36 0.56
C SER A 90 7.67 -8.44 0.30
N ALA A 91 6.93 -8.14 1.36
CA ALA A 91 5.98 -7.03 1.30
C ALA A 91 6.74 -5.71 1.08
N ASP A 92 6.03 -4.68 0.63
CA ASP A 92 6.60 -3.34 0.47
C ASP A 92 7.03 -2.77 1.83
N LEU A 93 6.21 -2.99 2.87
CA LEU A 93 6.51 -2.55 4.23
C LEU A 93 6.30 -3.69 5.25
N GLY A 94 7.22 -3.79 6.21
CA GLY A 94 7.00 -4.49 7.46
C GLY A 94 6.67 -3.47 8.54
N VAL A 95 5.53 -3.59 9.20
CA VAL A 95 5.10 -2.68 10.26
C VAL A 95 5.01 -3.44 11.58
N THR A 96 5.49 -2.84 12.66
CA THR A 96 5.35 -3.42 14.00
C THR A 96 4.61 -2.44 14.90
N PHE A 97 3.48 -2.89 15.46
CA PHE A 97 2.71 -2.13 16.44
C PHE A 97 3.16 -2.47 17.88
N LYS A 98 3.36 -1.42 18.70
CA LYS A 98 3.78 -1.49 20.12
C LYS A 98 4.92 -2.48 20.36
N THR A 99 5.91 -2.54 19.45
CA THR A 99 7.14 -3.39 19.47
C THR A 99 7.00 -4.88 19.20
N HIS A 100 5.81 -5.49 19.28
CA HIS A 100 5.69 -6.96 19.24
C HIS A 100 4.60 -7.49 18.30
N THR A 101 3.81 -6.62 17.66
CA THR A 101 2.74 -7.05 16.76
C THR A 101 3.10 -6.74 15.32
N PRO A 102 3.73 -7.69 14.59
CA PRO A 102 4.12 -7.48 13.21
C PRO A 102 2.91 -7.63 12.27
N LEU A 103 2.85 -6.79 11.24
CA LEU A 103 2.01 -6.98 10.07
C LEU A 103 2.81 -6.63 8.81
N GLN A 104 2.44 -7.28 7.72
CA GLN A 104 3.00 -7.01 6.39
C GLN A 104 2.03 -6.11 5.64
N VAL A 105 2.55 -5.07 5.00
CA VAL A 105 1.74 -4.14 4.22
C VAL A 105 2.22 -4.17 2.78
N GLU A 106 1.32 -4.58 1.90
CA GLU A 106 1.50 -4.52 0.45
C GLU A 106 0.75 -3.30 -0.08
N VAL A 107 1.39 -2.50 -0.92
CA VAL A 107 0.81 -1.29 -1.49
C VAL A 107 0.67 -1.46 -2.99
N THR A 108 -0.47 -1.05 -3.53
CA THR A 108 -0.70 -1.09 -4.96
C THR A 108 -1.64 0.03 -5.37
N ARG A 109 -1.65 0.35 -6.67
CA ARG A 109 -2.48 1.40 -7.22
C ARG A 109 -3.23 0.89 -8.43
N LEU A 110 -4.51 1.22 -8.52
CA LEU A 110 -5.30 1.00 -9.71
C LEU A 110 -5.01 2.11 -10.73
N ARG A 111 -4.68 1.70 -11.94
CA ARG A 111 -4.42 2.63 -13.04
C ARG A 111 -5.73 2.99 -13.73
N ALA A 112 -5.88 4.25 -14.13
CA ALA A 112 -7.04 4.72 -14.91
C ALA A 112 -7.07 4.07 -16.31
N GLY A 113 -8.27 3.96 -16.91
CA GLY A 113 -8.47 3.53 -18.32
C GLY A 113 -8.49 2.02 -18.60
N GLY A 114 -9.12 1.60 -19.70
CA GLY A 114 -9.24 0.18 -20.10
C GLY A 114 -10.49 -0.50 -19.53
N SER A 115 -10.33 -1.32 -18.49
CA SER A 115 -11.43 -2.10 -17.88
C SER A 115 -12.17 -1.34 -16.77
N ALA A 116 -13.38 -1.82 -16.45
CA ALA A 116 -14.14 -1.37 -15.28
C ALA A 116 -13.33 -1.56 -13.98
N LEU A 117 -13.51 -0.63 -13.04
CA LEU A 117 -12.66 -0.51 -11.85
C LEU A 117 -12.80 -1.72 -10.91
N ASP A 118 -14.00 -2.30 -10.82
CA ASP A 118 -14.30 -3.52 -10.06
C ASP A 118 -13.55 -4.75 -10.61
N ILE A 119 -13.46 -4.89 -11.94
CA ILE A 119 -12.70 -5.95 -12.60
C ILE A 119 -11.20 -5.77 -12.35
N LYS A 120 -10.70 -4.52 -12.40
CA LYS A 120 -9.29 -4.22 -12.07
C LYS A 120 -8.97 -4.52 -10.62
N LEU A 121 -9.85 -4.11 -9.70
CA LEU A 121 -9.70 -4.39 -8.28
C LEU A 121 -9.72 -5.89 -8.04
N ALA A 122 -10.67 -6.63 -8.62
CA ALA A 122 -10.72 -8.09 -8.54
C ALA A 122 -9.41 -8.74 -9.01
N ARG A 123 -8.87 -8.31 -10.17
CA ARG A 123 -7.58 -8.81 -10.68
C ARG A 123 -6.45 -8.55 -9.70
N VAL A 124 -6.33 -7.31 -9.19
CA VAL A 124 -5.29 -6.94 -8.23
C VAL A 124 -5.41 -7.74 -6.93
N LEU A 125 -6.63 -7.90 -6.40
CA LEU A 125 -6.89 -8.71 -5.20
C LEU A 125 -6.42 -10.16 -5.41
N SER A 126 -6.78 -10.76 -6.55
CA SER A 126 -6.33 -12.11 -6.93
C SER A 126 -4.80 -12.20 -7.02
N ASP A 127 -4.18 -11.29 -7.77
CA ASP A 127 -2.73 -11.32 -8.03
C ASP A 127 -1.91 -11.12 -6.75
N LYS A 128 -2.37 -10.26 -5.84
CA LYS A 128 -1.67 -9.91 -4.61
C LYS A 128 -1.88 -10.93 -3.50
N VAL A 129 -3.05 -11.58 -3.42
CA VAL A 129 -3.31 -12.49 -2.28
C VAL A 129 -2.34 -13.68 -2.23
N GLY A 130 -1.86 -14.14 -3.40
CA GLY A 130 -0.87 -15.21 -3.50
C GLY A 130 0.53 -14.80 -3.00
N GLN A 131 0.81 -13.50 -2.94
CA GLN A 131 2.10 -12.94 -2.55
C GLN A 131 2.19 -12.67 -1.03
N LEU A 132 1.04 -12.66 -0.34
CA LEU A 132 0.94 -12.38 1.09
C LEU A 132 1.67 -13.43 1.93
N ALA A 133 2.34 -12.96 2.98
CA ALA A 133 3.14 -13.81 3.85
C ALA A 133 2.25 -14.79 4.62
N PRO A 134 2.56 -16.10 4.63
CA PRO A 134 1.92 -17.01 5.57
C PRO A 134 2.35 -16.67 7.01
N GLY A 135 1.51 -16.97 8.00
CA GLY A 135 1.88 -16.84 9.41
C GLY A 135 1.88 -15.41 9.98
N SER A 136 1.50 -14.41 9.19
CA SER A 136 1.50 -12.99 9.58
C SER A 136 0.16 -12.34 9.28
N ALA A 137 -0.17 -11.26 10.00
CA ALA A 137 -1.24 -10.36 9.58
C ALA A 137 -0.81 -9.62 8.31
N ASN A 138 -1.68 -9.58 7.29
CA ASN A 138 -1.39 -8.88 6.04
C ASN A 138 -2.46 -7.82 5.76
N LEU A 139 -2.00 -6.62 5.43
CA LEU A 139 -2.80 -5.50 4.95
C LEU A 139 -2.47 -5.27 3.48
N LEU A 140 -3.51 -5.19 2.64
CA LEU A 140 -3.37 -4.72 1.27
C LEU A 140 -3.93 -3.31 1.18
N VAL A 141 -3.09 -2.34 0.83
CA VAL A 141 -3.49 -0.95 0.57
C VAL A 141 -3.64 -0.78 -0.93
N VAL A 142 -4.81 -0.34 -1.37
CA VAL A 142 -5.10 -0.10 -2.79
C VAL A 142 -5.46 1.37 -2.99
N SER A 143 -4.56 2.11 -3.64
CA SER A 143 -4.83 3.46 -4.09
C SER A 143 -5.68 3.43 -5.36
N LEU A 144 -6.90 3.96 -5.28
CA LEU A 144 -7.77 4.16 -6.42
C LEU A 144 -7.26 5.35 -7.25
N PRO A 145 -7.45 5.35 -8.59
CA PRO A 145 -7.15 6.52 -9.38
C PRO A 145 -7.96 7.72 -8.85
N PRO A 146 -7.45 8.96 -8.98
CA PRO A 146 -8.26 10.14 -8.73
C PRO A 146 -9.50 10.05 -9.62
N ASP A 147 -10.67 10.16 -9.02
CA ASP A 147 -11.95 10.24 -9.72
C ASP A 147 -12.33 11.71 -9.88
N ASP A 148 -13.00 12.03 -10.98
CA ASP A 148 -13.64 13.34 -11.18
C ASP A 148 -14.99 13.41 -10.44
N GLY A 149 -15.48 12.28 -9.90
CA GLY A 149 -16.70 12.14 -9.09
C GLY A 149 -16.48 11.75 -7.62
N PRO A 150 -17.53 11.79 -6.78
CA PRO A 150 -17.42 11.43 -5.37
C PRO A 150 -17.25 9.90 -5.20
N LEU A 151 -16.04 9.47 -4.84
CA LEU A 151 -15.74 8.08 -4.45
C LEU A 151 -16.25 7.71 -3.05
N GLU A 152 -16.65 8.70 -2.24
CA GLU A 152 -17.19 8.49 -0.90
C GLU A 152 -18.53 7.75 -0.96
N GLY A 153 -18.60 6.57 -0.34
CA GLY A 153 -19.74 5.64 -0.43
C GLY A 153 -19.70 4.68 -1.63
N ALA A 154 -19.01 5.04 -2.73
CA ALA A 154 -18.82 4.16 -3.87
C ALA A 154 -17.76 3.08 -3.64
N ALA A 155 -16.80 3.32 -2.73
CA ALA A 155 -15.69 2.40 -2.46
C ALA A 155 -16.12 1.03 -1.88
N ASP A 156 -17.14 0.99 -1.00
CA ASP A 156 -17.72 -0.27 -0.50
C ASP A 156 -18.40 -1.04 -1.66
N THR A 157 -19.23 -0.36 -2.44
CA THR A 157 -19.91 -0.94 -3.61
C THR A 157 -18.90 -1.50 -4.61
N LEU A 158 -17.81 -0.77 -4.86
CA LEU A 158 -16.71 -1.19 -5.73
C LEU A 158 -16.04 -2.47 -5.20
N LEU A 159 -15.73 -2.53 -3.92
CA LEU A 159 -15.10 -3.70 -3.31
C LEU A 159 -16.04 -4.90 -3.30
N ALA A 160 -17.32 -4.70 -2.99
CA ALA A 160 -18.36 -5.73 -3.05
C ALA A 160 -18.51 -6.28 -4.48
N ALA A 161 -18.49 -5.42 -5.50
CA ALA A 161 -18.50 -5.82 -6.90
C ALA A 161 -17.25 -6.64 -7.27
N ALA A 162 -16.07 -6.20 -6.84
CA ALA A 162 -14.82 -6.95 -7.04
C ALA A 162 -14.86 -8.34 -6.37
N PHE A 163 -15.40 -8.45 -5.16
CA PHE A 163 -15.59 -9.77 -4.52
C PHE A 163 -16.62 -10.62 -5.25
N LYS A 164 -17.70 -10.04 -5.78
CA LYS A 164 -18.67 -10.77 -6.60
C LYS A 164 -18.00 -11.37 -7.84
N VAL A 165 -17.13 -10.61 -8.51
CA VAL A 165 -16.31 -11.07 -9.64
C VAL A 165 -15.41 -12.25 -9.25
N LEU A 166 -14.82 -12.23 -8.05
CA LEU A 166 -13.91 -13.29 -7.57
C LEU A 166 -14.63 -14.53 -7.04
N ASN A 167 -15.83 -14.37 -6.48
CA ASN A 167 -16.61 -15.44 -5.90
C ASN A 167 -17.48 -16.19 -6.94
N ASN A 168 -17.78 -15.56 -8.09
CA ASN A 168 -18.59 -16.16 -9.13
C ASN A 168 -17.77 -16.44 -10.40
N ALA A 169 -16.94 -17.47 -10.36
CA ALA A 169 -16.03 -17.83 -11.45
C ALA A 169 -16.76 -18.10 -12.79
N ALA A 170 -17.99 -18.61 -12.77
CA ALA A 170 -18.74 -18.93 -13.99
C ALA A 170 -19.24 -17.68 -14.74
N ALA A 171 -19.48 -16.57 -14.02
CA ALA A 171 -19.91 -15.29 -14.60
C ALA A 171 -18.80 -14.23 -14.58
N SER A 172 -17.59 -14.59 -14.14
CA SER A 172 -16.47 -13.66 -13.99
C SER A 172 -15.87 -13.33 -15.35
N PRO A 173 -15.59 -12.05 -15.65
CA PRO A 173 -14.78 -11.67 -16.81
C PRO A 173 -13.29 -11.98 -16.61
N LEU A 174 -12.87 -12.46 -15.43
CA LEU A 174 -11.51 -12.91 -15.16
C LEU A 174 -11.34 -14.40 -15.45
N PRO A 175 -10.11 -14.86 -15.74
CA PRO A 175 -9.84 -16.28 -15.87
C PRO A 175 -10.26 -17.06 -14.61
N PRO A 176 -10.77 -18.30 -14.74
CA PRO A 176 -11.26 -19.08 -13.60
C PRO A 176 -10.23 -19.29 -12.47
N GLU A 177 -8.94 -19.30 -12.79
CA GLU A 177 -7.85 -19.37 -11.83
C GLU A 177 -7.82 -18.18 -10.87
N ALA A 178 -8.21 -16.97 -11.30
CA ALA A 178 -8.19 -15.79 -10.46
C ALA A 178 -9.10 -15.95 -9.23
N GLY A 179 -10.32 -16.45 -9.44
CA GLY A 179 -11.23 -16.76 -8.33
C GLY A 179 -10.66 -17.85 -7.41
N ARG A 180 -10.07 -18.91 -7.96
CA ARG A 180 -9.49 -20.01 -7.17
C ARG A 180 -8.27 -19.58 -6.35
N ASP A 181 -7.38 -18.81 -6.96
CA ASP A 181 -6.18 -18.28 -6.31
C ASP A 181 -6.57 -17.28 -5.22
N PHE A 182 -7.58 -16.45 -5.49
CA PHE A 182 -8.16 -15.59 -4.47
C PHE A 182 -8.69 -16.39 -3.29
N GLN A 183 -9.54 -17.41 -3.49
CA GLN A 183 -10.06 -18.22 -2.38
C GLN A 183 -8.94 -18.92 -1.59
N ARG A 184 -7.92 -19.43 -2.29
CA ARG A 184 -6.78 -20.10 -1.64
C ARG A 184 -5.95 -19.15 -0.78
N GLY A 185 -5.73 -17.93 -1.24
CA GLY A 185 -4.95 -16.92 -0.52
C GLY A 185 -5.77 -16.12 0.51
N ARG A 186 -7.10 -16.06 0.37
CA ARG A 186 -7.99 -15.23 1.21
C ARG A 186 -7.75 -15.39 2.71
N PRO A 187 -7.52 -16.58 3.30
CA PRO A 187 -7.21 -16.70 4.72
C PRO A 187 -5.94 -15.96 5.18
N ARG A 188 -5.05 -15.55 4.27
CA ARG A 188 -3.84 -14.77 4.57
C ARG A 188 -4.10 -13.26 4.57
N LEU A 189 -5.15 -12.80 3.89
CA LEU A 189 -5.51 -11.39 3.80
C LEU A 189 -6.28 -10.97 5.06
N GLY A 190 -5.72 -10.08 5.86
CA GLY A 190 -6.34 -9.58 7.08
C GLY A 190 -7.32 -8.45 6.82
N ALA A 191 -6.93 -7.48 5.98
CA ALA A 191 -7.75 -6.34 5.60
C ALA A 191 -7.36 -5.78 4.23
N VAL A 192 -8.30 -5.07 3.61
CA VAL A 192 -8.09 -4.25 2.41
C VAL A 192 -8.41 -2.80 2.79
N TRP A 193 -7.46 -1.90 2.59
CA TRP A 193 -7.66 -0.47 2.80
C TRP A 193 -7.66 0.25 1.45
N LEU A 194 -8.82 0.78 1.07
CA LEU A 194 -8.99 1.57 -0.14
C LEU A 194 -8.75 3.03 0.21
N VAL A 195 -7.86 3.66 -0.55
CA VAL A 195 -7.48 5.06 -0.38
C VAL A 195 -7.53 5.77 -1.73
N SER A 196 -7.65 7.08 -1.73
CA SER A 196 -7.41 7.94 -2.89
C SER A 196 -6.23 8.86 -2.60
N ASP A 197 -5.74 9.53 -3.64
CA ASP A 197 -4.55 10.39 -3.60
C ASP A 197 -3.29 9.63 -3.12
N PRO A 198 -2.40 9.21 -4.04
CA PRO A 198 -1.21 8.45 -3.65
C PRO A 198 -0.23 9.24 -2.78
N ALA A 199 -0.35 10.57 -2.66
CA ALA A 199 0.49 11.38 -1.80
C ALA A 199 -0.13 11.58 -0.40
N GLU A 200 -1.44 11.82 -0.32
CA GLU A 200 -2.09 12.17 0.96
C GLU A 200 -2.88 11.02 1.61
N LEU A 201 -3.14 9.94 0.88
CA LEU A 201 -3.90 8.76 1.35
C LEU A 201 -5.23 9.13 2.00
N ARG A 202 -6.10 9.80 1.26
CA ARG A 202 -7.46 10.05 1.72
C ARG A 202 -8.17 8.70 1.86
N ASP A 203 -8.56 8.38 3.10
CA ASP A 203 -9.30 7.17 3.44
C ASP A 203 -10.65 7.13 2.69
N LEU A 204 -10.97 5.97 2.12
CA LEU A 204 -12.24 5.74 1.43
C LEU A 204 -13.03 4.59 2.03
N HIS A 205 -12.36 3.48 2.35
CA HIS A 205 -13.00 2.29 2.89
C HIS A 205 -11.98 1.32 3.48
N LEU A 206 -12.29 0.80 4.68
CA LEU A 206 -11.53 -0.29 5.30
C LEU A 206 -12.41 -1.55 5.40
N TRP A 207 -12.05 -2.58 4.64
CA TRP A 207 -12.68 -3.89 4.73
C TRP A 207 -11.83 -4.85 5.57
N VAL A 208 -12.48 -5.54 6.51
CA VAL A 208 -11.85 -6.50 7.41
C VAL A 208 -12.27 -7.92 7.06
N ASN A 209 -11.30 -8.82 6.91
CA ASN A 209 -11.58 -10.21 6.64
C ASN A 209 -11.80 -10.99 7.94
N ALA A 210 -13.06 -11.27 8.27
CA ALA A 210 -13.43 -12.09 9.42
C ALA A 210 -12.89 -13.54 9.35
N GLN A 211 -12.48 -14.01 8.17
CA GLN A 211 -11.94 -15.36 7.95
C GLN A 211 -10.41 -15.39 7.90
N ALA A 212 -9.74 -14.28 8.20
CA ALA A 212 -8.28 -14.23 8.23
C ALA A 212 -7.73 -15.15 9.32
N LYS A 213 -6.77 -16.01 8.97
CA LYS A 213 -6.04 -16.85 9.93
C LYS A 213 -5.23 -16.00 10.92
N HIS A 214 -4.77 -14.84 10.46
CA HIS A 214 -4.05 -13.85 11.26
C HIS A 214 -4.70 -12.47 11.03
N PRO A 215 -5.73 -12.11 11.81
CA PRO A 215 -6.41 -10.83 11.65
C PRO A 215 -5.53 -9.65 12.09
N LEU A 216 -5.83 -8.46 11.57
CA LEU A 216 -5.23 -7.24 12.10
C LEU A 216 -5.74 -6.97 13.53
N PRO A 217 -4.89 -6.47 14.45
CA PRO A 217 -5.34 -6.07 15.78
C PRO A 217 -6.37 -4.94 15.72
N ALA A 218 -7.36 -4.96 16.59
CA ALA A 218 -8.41 -3.93 16.64
C ALA A 218 -7.87 -2.49 16.83
N GLU A 219 -6.74 -2.34 17.52
CA GLU A 219 -6.08 -1.03 17.66
C GLU A 219 -5.45 -0.53 16.35
N VAL A 220 -4.95 -1.45 15.50
CA VAL A 220 -4.44 -1.10 14.18
C VAL A 220 -5.59 -0.73 13.25
N LEU A 221 -6.71 -1.48 13.31
CA LEU A 221 -7.90 -1.16 12.52
C LEU A 221 -8.46 0.24 12.86
N ARG A 222 -8.56 0.58 14.14
CA ARG A 222 -8.96 1.93 14.59
C ARG A 222 -7.99 3.03 14.20
N PHE A 223 -6.71 2.70 14.01
CA PHE A 223 -5.72 3.66 13.55
C PHE A 223 -5.88 3.95 12.04
N LEU A 224 -6.16 2.92 11.24
CA LEU A 224 -6.31 3.04 9.78
C LEU A 224 -7.60 3.74 9.36
N HIS A 225 -8.67 3.61 10.16
CA HIS A 225 -9.96 4.23 9.93
C HIS A 225 -10.44 4.89 11.23
N PRO A 226 -9.89 6.08 11.56
CA PRO A 226 -10.18 6.79 12.81
C PRO A 226 -11.64 7.25 12.95
#